data_AF-A0A0N4TVZ8-F1
#
_entry.id   AF-A0A0N4TVZ8-F1
#
_cell.length_a   1.000
_cell.length_b   1.000
_cell.length_c   1.000
_cell.angle_alpha   90.00
_cell.angle_beta   90.00
_cell.angle_gamma   90.00
#
_symmetry.space_group_name_H-M   'P 1'
#
loop_
_entity.id
_entity.type
_entity.pdbx_description
1 polymer ?
#
loop_
_entity_poly.entity_id
_entity_poly.type
_entity_poly.pdbx_seq_one_letter_code
_entity_poly.pdbx_strand_id
1 'polypeptide(L)'
;MRHEPNKAIMFRSENFLQLSPSNDILKITEEKGGTKIEYDVKVECGTNYYGPECAIFCNPSIGSFHFKCSSDGRRLCEDGWSGHNCDDPICANGCINGYCVSPGICKCRNGWQGDNCDRCKPQFGCKHGYCNKPNECICEKNWGGTYCDKDLDYCFHHSPCLNGGKCSSGGLQNYYYCNCTNGFSGQNCEIKVDPCANVNCGKYGQCKVSWNSASKYLCYCDTTHYGDHCQYRLNLDQNHPTNNAHFQSGSCKLSNSEYIPPGFTWTTVDCRQCLCQKHCVIVTEDECLKEKCEYPRGRCLSWLQINSETARRICHERLNANNKNTRECARMYLEFDINNLSSGTTSGDVCFHLLLDVNTANITHVGFNCKLILTNIVQVDIVKLDI
;
A
#
# COMPACT_ATOMS: atom_id res chain seq x y z
N MET A 1 82.90 -40.17 -38.28
CA MET A 1 83.31 -39.98 -39.69
C MET A 1 83.78 -41.32 -40.24
N ARG A 2 83.24 -41.80 -41.38
CA ARG A 2 83.77 -43.00 -42.05
C ARG A 2 85.01 -42.62 -42.86
N HIS A 3 86.06 -43.43 -42.78
CA HIS A 3 87.34 -43.17 -43.42
C HIS A 3 87.26 -43.41 -44.94
N GLU A 4 87.81 -42.50 -45.74
CA GLU A 4 88.06 -42.77 -47.16
C GLU A 4 89.28 -43.71 -47.30
N PRO A 5 89.27 -44.68 -48.22
CA PRO A 5 90.27 -45.76 -48.25
C PRO A 5 91.71 -45.32 -48.55
N ASN A 6 91.90 -44.14 -49.16
CA ASN A 6 93.20 -43.69 -49.69
C ASN A 6 93.85 -42.56 -48.88
N LYS A 7 93.44 -42.35 -47.63
CA LYS A 7 93.99 -41.31 -46.74
C LYS A 7 94.64 -41.96 -45.52
N ALA A 8 95.85 -41.54 -45.16
CA ALA A 8 96.53 -41.96 -43.94
C ALA A 8 96.11 -41.07 -42.75
N ILE A 9 95.92 -41.67 -41.57
CA ILE A 9 95.62 -40.93 -40.34
C ILE A 9 96.90 -40.29 -39.82
N MET A 10 96.99 -38.97 -39.89
CA MET A 10 98.15 -38.19 -39.43
C MET A 10 98.14 -38.00 -37.90
N PHE A 11 96.97 -37.88 -37.29
CA PHE A 11 96.80 -37.66 -35.86
C PHE A 11 95.47 -38.27 -35.40
N ARG A 12 95.47 -39.00 -34.28
CA ARG A 12 94.26 -39.55 -33.65
C ARG A 12 94.26 -39.15 -32.18
N SER A 13 93.19 -38.49 -31.77
CA SER A 13 92.89 -38.10 -30.41
C SER A 13 91.58 -38.73 -29.96
N GLU A 14 91.53 -39.14 -28.70
CA GLU A 14 90.34 -39.63 -28.01
C GLU A 14 90.28 -38.98 -26.63
N ASN A 15 89.35 -38.03 -26.47
CA ASN A 15 89.12 -37.34 -25.21
C ASN A 15 87.69 -37.62 -24.72
N PHE A 16 87.57 -37.87 -23.42
CA PHE A 16 86.28 -37.95 -22.74
C PHE A 16 86.06 -36.64 -21.98
N LEU A 17 85.14 -35.82 -22.49
CA LEU A 17 84.83 -34.52 -21.94
C LEU A 17 83.35 -34.49 -21.56
N GLN A 18 83.05 -34.05 -20.34
CA GLN A 18 81.69 -33.71 -19.95
C GLN A 18 81.49 -32.23 -20.23
N LEU A 19 80.68 -31.93 -21.26
CA LEU A 19 80.43 -30.56 -21.70
C LEU A 19 78.94 -30.24 -21.50
N SER A 20 78.68 -29.05 -20.98
CA SER A 20 77.35 -28.46 -20.90
C SER A 20 77.28 -27.26 -21.85
N PRO A 21 76.09 -26.90 -22.36
CA PRO A 21 75.91 -25.70 -23.17
C PRO A 21 76.39 -24.45 -22.43
N SER A 22 77.28 -23.68 -23.05
CA SER A 22 77.81 -22.41 -22.50
C SER A 22 78.19 -21.45 -23.63
N ASN A 23 78.28 -20.16 -23.29
CA ASN A 23 78.88 -19.16 -24.17
C ASN A 23 80.40 -19.29 -24.28
N ASP A 24 81.02 -20.03 -23.37
CA ASP A 24 82.47 -20.23 -23.33
C ASP A 24 82.94 -21.19 -24.43
N ILE A 25 84.09 -20.87 -25.02
CA ILE A 25 84.77 -21.73 -26.00
C ILE A 25 85.89 -22.48 -25.27
N LEU A 26 85.82 -23.81 -25.28
CA LEU A 26 86.89 -24.64 -24.76
C LEU A 26 87.94 -24.83 -25.85
N LYS A 27 89.10 -24.20 -25.67
CA LYS A 27 90.25 -24.39 -26.55
C LYS A 27 91.06 -25.59 -26.09
N ILE A 28 91.24 -26.56 -26.98
CA ILE A 28 91.99 -27.78 -26.69
C ILE A 28 93.23 -27.81 -27.57
N THR A 29 94.36 -28.10 -26.95
CA THR A 29 95.65 -28.22 -27.59
C THR A 29 96.24 -29.57 -27.25
N GLU A 30 96.60 -30.35 -28.25
CA GLU A 30 97.19 -31.66 -28.08
C GLU A 30 98.46 -31.80 -28.92
N GLU A 31 99.45 -32.49 -28.37
CA GLU A 31 100.72 -32.73 -29.04
C GLU A 31 101.12 -34.19 -28.88
N LYS A 32 101.39 -34.85 -30.00
CA LYS A 32 101.79 -36.27 -30.03
C LYS A 32 102.76 -36.51 -31.18
N GLY A 33 103.94 -37.04 -30.86
CA GLY A 33 104.95 -37.40 -31.86
C GLY A 33 105.45 -36.22 -32.71
N GLY A 34 105.60 -35.02 -32.12
CA GLY A 34 106.05 -33.81 -32.83
C GLY A 34 104.99 -33.14 -33.70
N THR A 35 103.75 -33.66 -33.70
CA THR A 35 102.59 -33.04 -34.36
C THR A 35 101.67 -32.43 -33.30
N LYS A 36 101.34 -31.15 -33.47
CA LYS A 36 100.45 -30.38 -32.58
C LYS A 36 99.13 -30.07 -33.29
N ILE A 37 98.01 -30.30 -32.62
CA ILE A 37 96.67 -29.92 -33.08
C ILE A 37 96.01 -28.99 -32.06
N GLU A 38 95.35 -27.96 -32.55
CA GLU A 38 94.56 -27.02 -31.75
C GLU A 38 93.16 -26.95 -32.34
N TYR A 39 92.14 -27.09 -31.49
CA TYR A 39 90.75 -27.00 -31.91
C TYR A 39 89.87 -26.46 -30.79
N ASP A 40 88.81 -25.78 -31.20
CA ASP A 40 87.86 -25.13 -30.32
C ASP A 40 86.58 -25.95 -30.27
N VAL A 41 86.07 -26.21 -29.07
CA VAL A 41 84.79 -26.91 -28.85
C VAL A 41 83.84 -25.98 -28.12
N LYS A 42 82.65 -25.81 -28.69
CA LYS A 42 81.53 -25.10 -28.07
C LYS A 42 80.27 -25.95 -28.20
N VAL A 43 79.51 -26.04 -27.12
CA VAL A 43 78.18 -26.66 -27.12
C VAL A 43 77.16 -25.55 -26.97
N GLU A 44 76.23 -25.48 -27.91
CA GLU A 44 75.11 -24.55 -27.89
C GLU A 44 73.81 -25.33 -28.05
N CYS A 45 72.75 -24.86 -27.40
CA CYS A 45 71.43 -25.43 -27.64
C CYS A 45 70.88 -24.98 -28.99
N GLY A 46 70.11 -25.86 -29.64
CA GLY A 46 69.34 -25.51 -30.83
C GLY A 46 68.29 -24.43 -30.52
N THR A 47 67.76 -23.80 -31.57
CA THR A 47 66.75 -22.74 -31.43
C THR A 47 65.57 -23.22 -30.58
N ASN A 48 65.19 -22.43 -29.57
CA ASN A 48 64.11 -22.72 -28.61
C ASN A 48 64.37 -23.89 -27.64
N TYR A 49 65.59 -24.42 -27.55
CA TYR A 49 65.98 -25.42 -26.54
C TYR A 49 66.86 -24.80 -25.46
N TYR A 50 66.65 -25.22 -24.22
CA TYR A 50 67.28 -24.65 -23.02
C TYR A 50 67.65 -25.73 -22.01
N GLY A 51 68.35 -25.30 -20.96
CA GLY A 51 68.79 -26.15 -19.85
C GLY A 51 70.14 -26.83 -20.10
N PRO A 52 70.68 -27.53 -19.09
CA PRO A 52 72.02 -28.11 -19.14
C PRO A 52 72.17 -29.25 -20.16
N GLU A 53 71.07 -29.86 -20.58
CA GLU A 53 71.04 -30.95 -21.57
C GLU A 53 70.34 -30.54 -22.87
N CYS A 54 69.99 -29.26 -23.05
CA CYS A 54 69.17 -28.77 -24.16
C CYS A 54 67.85 -29.54 -24.35
N ALA A 55 67.28 -30.09 -23.29
CA ALA A 55 66.06 -30.90 -23.34
C ALA A 55 64.77 -30.08 -23.17
N ILE A 56 64.86 -28.85 -22.66
CA ILE A 56 63.71 -28.02 -22.34
C ILE A 56 63.33 -27.20 -23.57
N PHE A 57 62.19 -27.50 -24.18
CA PHE A 57 61.69 -26.74 -25.33
C PHE A 57 60.77 -25.60 -24.91
N CYS A 58 61.08 -24.38 -25.34
CA CYS A 58 60.24 -23.21 -25.13
C CYS A 58 60.26 -22.29 -26.36
N ASN A 59 59.13 -22.22 -27.07
CA ASN A 59 58.96 -21.35 -28.23
C ASN A 59 57.70 -20.49 -28.06
N PRO A 60 57.82 -19.17 -27.89
CA PRO A 60 56.68 -18.26 -27.72
C PRO A 60 55.92 -18.00 -29.03
N SER A 61 56.45 -18.40 -30.19
CA SER A 61 55.81 -18.19 -31.50
C SER A 61 54.85 -19.31 -31.90
N ILE A 62 54.70 -20.37 -31.10
CA ILE A 62 53.81 -21.50 -31.39
C ILE A 62 52.47 -21.26 -30.70
N GLY A 63 51.40 -21.11 -31.47
CA GLY A 63 50.03 -21.03 -30.96
C GLY A 63 49.62 -19.65 -30.42
N SER A 64 48.48 -19.61 -29.73
CA SER A 64 47.93 -18.41 -29.08
C SER A 64 48.14 -18.47 -27.57
N PHE A 65 49.40 -18.56 -27.14
CA PHE A 65 49.74 -18.63 -25.71
C PHE A 65 50.42 -17.35 -25.25
N HIS A 66 50.17 -16.95 -24.00
CA HIS A 66 50.61 -15.68 -23.43
C HIS A 66 51.82 -15.87 -22.52
N PHE A 67 52.97 -16.26 -23.08
CA PHE A 67 54.19 -16.47 -22.30
C PHE A 67 55.48 -16.07 -23.02
N LYS A 68 56.51 -15.83 -22.21
CA LYS A 68 57.91 -15.68 -22.63
C LYS A 68 58.77 -16.80 -22.04
N CYS A 69 59.92 -17.05 -22.65
CA CYS A 69 60.87 -18.05 -22.16
C CYS A 69 61.89 -17.38 -21.24
N SER A 70 62.05 -17.93 -20.04
CA SER A 70 63.16 -17.63 -19.13
C SER A 70 64.49 -18.15 -19.71
N SER A 71 65.62 -17.70 -19.15
CA SER A 71 66.97 -18.13 -19.56
C SER A 71 67.22 -19.63 -19.38
N ASP A 72 66.45 -20.29 -18.52
CA ASP A 72 66.49 -21.73 -18.27
C ASP A 72 65.39 -22.51 -19.01
N GLY A 73 64.61 -21.84 -19.87
CA GLY A 73 63.55 -22.43 -20.68
C GLY A 73 62.20 -22.58 -19.99
N ARG A 74 62.05 -22.13 -18.73
CA ARG A 74 60.73 -22.08 -18.08
C ARG A 74 59.83 -21.04 -18.74
N ARG A 75 58.54 -21.34 -18.83
CA ARG A 75 57.52 -20.40 -19.32
C ARG A 75 57.22 -19.38 -18.23
N LEU A 76 57.27 -18.10 -18.59
CA LEU A 76 56.89 -16.96 -17.77
C LEU A 76 55.62 -16.38 -18.38
N CYS A 77 54.49 -16.52 -17.70
CA CYS A 77 53.22 -15.99 -18.19
C CYS A 77 53.28 -14.46 -18.27
N GLU A 78 52.64 -13.92 -19.30
CA GLU A 78 52.43 -12.48 -19.43
C GLU A 78 51.46 -11.97 -18.37
N ASP A 79 51.50 -10.66 -18.11
CA ASP A 79 50.66 -10.03 -17.11
C ASP A 79 49.18 -10.33 -17.35
N GLY A 80 48.52 -10.88 -16.33
CA GLY A 80 47.11 -11.26 -16.40
C GLY A 80 46.83 -12.68 -16.90
N TRP A 81 47.85 -13.50 -17.14
CA TRP A 81 47.72 -14.91 -17.53
C TRP A 81 48.37 -15.85 -16.51
N SER A 82 47.83 -17.07 -16.43
CA SER A 82 48.21 -18.10 -15.46
C SER A 82 48.00 -19.50 -16.04
N GLY A 83 48.20 -20.53 -15.20
CA GLY A 83 48.14 -21.92 -15.65
C GLY A 83 49.47 -22.42 -16.19
N HIS A 84 49.56 -23.72 -16.47
CA HIS A 84 50.81 -24.35 -16.91
C HIS A 84 51.22 -23.93 -18.33
N ASN A 85 50.26 -23.58 -19.18
CA ASN A 85 50.50 -23.13 -20.55
C ASN A 85 50.28 -21.62 -20.72
N CYS A 86 50.01 -20.89 -19.64
CA CYS A 86 49.69 -19.45 -19.68
C CYS A 86 48.48 -19.14 -20.58
N ASP A 87 47.47 -19.99 -20.49
CA ASP A 87 46.20 -19.96 -21.22
C ASP A 87 45.00 -19.66 -20.31
N ASP A 88 45.19 -19.65 -18.99
CA ASP A 88 44.15 -19.32 -18.02
C ASP A 88 44.20 -17.83 -17.65
N PRO A 89 43.20 -17.01 -18.03
CA PRO A 89 43.19 -15.60 -17.68
C PRO A 89 42.96 -15.39 -16.18
N ILE A 90 43.72 -14.48 -15.59
CA ILE A 90 43.57 -14.07 -14.19
C ILE A 90 42.37 -13.14 -14.08
N CYS A 91 41.47 -13.49 -13.16
CA CYS A 91 40.25 -12.75 -12.90
C CYS A 91 40.49 -11.37 -12.28
N ALA A 92 39.50 -10.48 -12.45
CA ALA A 92 39.40 -9.29 -11.61
C ALA A 92 39.36 -9.68 -10.13
N ASN A 93 39.99 -8.87 -9.29
CA ASN A 93 39.97 -9.07 -7.84
C ASN A 93 38.52 -9.06 -7.32
N GLY A 94 38.12 -10.15 -6.66
CA GLY A 94 36.78 -10.30 -6.12
C GLY A 94 35.77 -10.98 -7.04
N CYS A 95 36.19 -11.60 -8.14
CA CYS A 95 35.33 -12.44 -8.99
C CYS A 95 34.88 -13.73 -8.25
N ILE A 96 33.77 -13.67 -7.50
CA ILE A 96 33.34 -14.76 -6.61
C ILE A 96 32.48 -15.80 -7.36
N ASN A 97 31.39 -15.34 -8.00
CA ASN A 97 30.44 -16.23 -8.69
C ASN A 97 30.55 -16.15 -10.21
N GLY A 98 31.76 -15.92 -10.72
CA GLY A 98 32.05 -15.77 -12.14
C GLY A 98 33.05 -16.79 -12.67
N TYR A 99 33.44 -16.56 -13.92
CA TYR A 99 34.59 -17.16 -14.59
C TYR A 99 35.21 -16.11 -15.52
N CYS A 100 36.48 -16.27 -15.85
CA CYS A 100 37.21 -15.24 -16.58
C CYS A 100 37.36 -15.62 -18.04
N VAL A 101 37.00 -14.68 -18.89
CA VAL A 101 37.04 -14.83 -20.36
C VAL A 101 38.25 -14.13 -20.96
N SER A 102 38.82 -13.19 -20.22
CA SER A 102 40.07 -12.51 -20.52
C SER A 102 40.64 -11.90 -19.22
N PRO A 103 41.91 -11.49 -19.20
CA PRO A 103 42.51 -10.88 -18.01
C PRO A 103 41.67 -9.72 -17.48
N GLY A 104 41.34 -9.77 -16.19
CA GLY A 104 40.55 -8.72 -15.53
C GLY A 104 39.07 -8.67 -15.90
N ILE A 105 38.54 -9.57 -16.75
CA ILE A 105 37.11 -9.58 -17.11
C ILE A 105 36.42 -10.78 -16.46
N CYS A 106 35.62 -10.49 -15.43
CA CYS A 106 34.79 -11.48 -14.74
C CYS A 106 33.42 -11.59 -15.42
N LYS A 107 33.11 -12.76 -15.98
CA LYS A 107 31.79 -13.06 -16.55
C LYS A 107 30.97 -13.85 -15.54
N CYS A 108 29.77 -13.37 -15.23
CA CYS A 108 28.95 -13.95 -14.17
C CYS A 108 28.27 -15.25 -14.58
N ARG A 109 28.15 -16.17 -13.61
CA ARG A 109 27.28 -17.35 -13.74
C ARG A 109 25.81 -16.91 -13.69
N ASN A 110 24.94 -17.76 -14.23
CA ASN A 110 23.50 -17.50 -14.22
C ASN A 110 22.99 -17.21 -12.80
N GLY A 111 22.23 -16.12 -12.66
CA GLY A 111 21.70 -15.68 -11.37
C GLY A 111 22.62 -14.75 -10.57
N TRP A 112 23.77 -14.35 -11.12
CA TRP A 112 24.67 -13.35 -10.54
C TRP A 112 24.90 -12.17 -11.51
N GLN A 113 25.26 -11.02 -10.96
CA GLN A 113 25.48 -9.77 -11.67
C GLN A 113 26.44 -8.84 -10.92
N GLY A 114 26.79 -7.72 -11.54
CA GLY A 114 27.82 -6.79 -11.06
C GLY A 114 29.20 -7.14 -11.60
N ASP A 115 30.13 -6.19 -11.51
CA ASP A 115 31.46 -6.30 -12.12
C ASP A 115 32.28 -7.46 -11.54
N ASN A 116 32.00 -7.81 -10.27
CA ASN A 116 32.64 -8.88 -9.52
C ASN A 116 31.76 -10.12 -9.34
N CYS A 117 30.56 -10.14 -9.92
CA CYS A 117 29.59 -11.22 -9.78
C CYS A 117 29.27 -11.58 -8.31
N ASP A 118 29.25 -10.55 -7.46
CA ASP A 118 29.02 -10.60 -6.02
C ASP A 118 27.55 -10.35 -5.67
N ARG A 119 26.77 -9.77 -6.59
CA ARG A 119 25.35 -9.47 -6.39
C ARG A 119 24.48 -10.51 -7.07
N CYS A 120 23.42 -10.95 -6.40
CA CYS A 120 22.43 -11.79 -7.02
C CYS A 120 21.68 -11.01 -8.11
N LYS A 121 21.27 -11.74 -9.15
CA LYS A 121 20.33 -11.28 -10.15
C LYS A 121 18.93 -11.77 -9.74
N PRO A 122 17.95 -10.86 -9.57
CA PRO A 122 16.58 -11.24 -9.29
C PRO A 122 15.99 -12.15 -10.36
N GLN A 123 14.94 -12.88 -10.01
CA GLN A 123 14.21 -13.74 -10.94
C GLN A 123 13.81 -12.97 -12.22
N PHE A 124 13.89 -13.62 -13.37
CA PHE A 124 13.45 -13.01 -14.62
C PHE A 124 11.98 -12.56 -14.52
N GLY A 125 11.72 -11.29 -14.84
CA GLY A 125 10.41 -10.68 -14.74
C GLY A 125 10.13 -9.94 -13.42
N CYS A 126 11.04 -10.00 -12.44
CA CYS A 126 10.92 -9.23 -11.19
C CYS A 126 10.88 -7.72 -11.48
N LYS A 127 9.79 -7.05 -11.06
CA LYS A 127 9.57 -5.62 -11.32
C LYS A 127 9.97 -4.75 -10.12
N HIS A 128 9.23 -4.88 -9.01
CA HIS A 128 9.41 -4.08 -7.80
C HIS A 128 9.89 -4.97 -6.65
N GLY A 129 11.06 -5.58 -6.84
CA GLY A 129 11.60 -6.54 -5.89
C GLY A 129 13.11 -6.70 -6.00
N TYR A 130 13.68 -7.31 -4.96
CA TYR A 130 15.11 -7.57 -4.83
C TYR A 130 15.37 -9.05 -4.55
N CYS A 131 16.64 -9.43 -4.44
CA CYS A 131 17.03 -10.80 -4.13
C CYS A 131 18.06 -10.83 -3.00
N ASN A 132 18.03 -11.92 -2.22
CA ASN A 132 19.15 -12.27 -1.31
C ASN A 132 19.94 -13.44 -1.90
N LYS A 133 19.26 -14.34 -2.63
CA LYS A 133 19.86 -15.43 -3.39
C LYS A 133 19.50 -15.33 -4.86
N PRO A 134 20.32 -15.94 -5.75
CA PRO A 134 20.03 -16.00 -7.18
C PRO A 134 18.61 -16.50 -7.48
N ASN A 135 17.94 -15.86 -8.44
CA ASN A 135 16.59 -16.22 -8.90
C ASN A 135 15.46 -16.07 -7.86
N GLU A 136 15.68 -15.30 -6.79
CA GLU A 136 14.60 -14.85 -5.91
C GLU A 136 14.00 -13.52 -6.41
N CYS A 137 12.74 -13.26 -6.04
CA CYS A 137 12.08 -11.96 -6.21
C CYS A 137 11.30 -11.65 -4.93
N ILE A 138 11.92 -10.90 -4.02
CA ILE A 138 11.36 -10.46 -2.75
C ILE A 138 10.75 -9.08 -2.98
N CYS A 139 9.44 -8.97 -2.82
CA CYS A 139 8.74 -7.74 -3.14
C CYS A 139 9.05 -6.61 -2.18
N GLU A 140 9.19 -5.43 -2.74
CA GLU A 140 9.22 -4.19 -1.99
C GLU A 140 7.90 -3.96 -1.26
N LYS A 141 7.92 -3.07 -0.27
CA LYS A 141 6.71 -2.73 0.49
C LYS A 141 5.62 -2.26 -0.47
N ASN A 142 4.39 -2.71 -0.24
CA ASN A 142 3.21 -2.42 -1.06
C ASN A 142 3.21 -3.01 -2.48
N TRP A 143 4.14 -3.91 -2.80
CA TRP A 143 4.10 -4.72 -4.02
C TRP A 143 3.90 -6.19 -3.68
N GLY A 144 3.30 -6.95 -4.61
CA GLY A 144 3.03 -8.36 -4.41
C GLY A 144 2.96 -9.16 -5.70
N GLY A 145 2.65 -10.45 -5.56
CA GLY A 145 2.71 -11.41 -6.64
C GLY A 145 4.09 -12.06 -6.78
N THR A 146 4.17 -13.14 -7.56
CA THR A 146 5.42 -13.90 -7.76
C THR A 146 6.53 -13.08 -8.42
N TYR A 147 6.16 -12.09 -9.22
CA TYR A 147 7.10 -11.21 -9.94
C TYR A 147 7.11 -9.78 -9.38
N CYS A 148 6.46 -9.54 -8.25
CA CYS A 148 6.31 -8.22 -7.64
C CYS A 148 5.79 -7.18 -8.65
N ASP A 149 4.89 -7.63 -9.51
CA ASP A 149 4.31 -6.92 -10.64
C ASP A 149 2.91 -6.38 -10.33
N LYS A 150 2.44 -6.62 -9.11
CA LYS A 150 1.10 -6.28 -8.72
C LYS A 150 1.10 -5.31 -7.55
N ASP A 151 0.46 -4.17 -7.77
CA ASP A 151 0.40 -3.05 -6.84
C ASP A 151 -0.63 -3.35 -5.73
N LEU A 152 -0.19 -3.34 -4.48
CA LEU A 152 -1.05 -3.52 -3.31
C LEU A 152 -1.51 -2.17 -2.73
N ASP A 153 -0.93 -1.05 -3.18
CA ASP A 153 -1.31 0.30 -2.78
C ASP A 153 -1.41 1.24 -3.99
N TYR A 154 -2.36 0.92 -4.86
CA TYR A 154 -2.61 1.64 -6.09
C TYR A 154 -2.86 3.14 -5.87
N CYS A 155 -3.56 3.49 -4.78
CA CYS A 155 -3.83 4.88 -4.43
C CYS A 155 -2.56 5.69 -4.19
N PHE A 156 -1.57 5.13 -3.50
CA PHE A 156 -0.31 5.81 -3.21
C PHE A 156 0.50 6.06 -4.49
N HIS A 157 0.58 5.10 -5.39
CA HIS A 157 1.39 5.23 -6.61
C HIS A 157 0.71 6.06 -7.72
N HIS A 158 -0.63 6.01 -7.84
CA HIS A 158 -1.34 6.58 -8.99
C HIS A 158 -2.25 7.77 -8.68
N SER A 159 -2.70 7.95 -7.43
CA SER A 159 -3.64 9.02 -7.04
C SER A 159 -4.80 9.26 -8.06
N PRO A 160 -5.60 8.22 -8.39
CA PRO A 160 -6.54 8.28 -9.51
C PRO A 160 -7.79 9.16 -9.28
N CYS A 161 -8.15 9.44 -8.01
CA CYS A 161 -9.38 10.16 -7.67
C CYS A 161 -9.26 11.67 -7.88
N LEU A 162 -10.22 12.25 -8.58
CA LEU A 162 -10.30 13.68 -8.90
C LEU A 162 -11.26 14.42 -7.97
N ASN A 163 -11.30 15.76 -8.08
CA ASN A 163 -12.28 16.64 -7.41
C ASN A 163 -12.39 16.44 -5.88
N GLY A 164 -11.26 16.11 -5.24
CA GLY A 164 -11.18 15.89 -3.80
C GLY A 164 -11.72 14.55 -3.31
N GLY A 165 -11.99 13.59 -4.22
CA GLY A 165 -12.38 12.23 -3.86
C GLY A 165 -11.31 11.50 -3.06
N LYS A 166 -11.71 10.70 -2.07
CA LYS A 166 -10.78 9.91 -1.24
C LYS A 166 -10.54 8.54 -1.88
N CYS A 167 -9.29 8.24 -2.21
CA CYS A 167 -8.90 6.95 -2.78
C CYS A 167 -8.78 5.89 -1.70
N SER A 168 -9.22 4.66 -2.01
CA SER A 168 -8.96 3.47 -1.20
C SER A 168 -8.67 2.27 -2.10
N SER A 169 -7.55 1.59 -1.85
CA SER A 169 -7.16 0.37 -2.56
C SER A 169 -7.93 -0.86 -2.08
N GLY A 170 -8.67 -0.75 -0.96
CA GLY A 170 -9.48 -1.84 -0.39
C GLY A 170 -8.69 -3.09 0.01
N GLY A 171 -7.36 -3.02 0.06
CA GLY A 171 -6.46 -4.16 0.27
C GLY A 171 -6.41 -5.16 -0.90
N LEU A 172 -6.99 -4.79 -2.06
CA LEU A 172 -7.02 -5.63 -3.25
C LEU A 172 -5.94 -5.22 -4.24
N GLN A 173 -5.53 -6.20 -5.04
CA GLN A 173 -4.36 -6.10 -5.88
C GLN A 173 -4.69 -5.47 -7.24
N ASN A 174 -3.95 -4.44 -7.65
CA ASN A 174 -4.22 -3.59 -8.82
C ASN A 174 -5.65 -3.01 -8.82
N TYR A 175 -6.18 -2.72 -7.62
CA TYR A 175 -7.54 -2.26 -7.44
C TYR A 175 -7.59 -0.98 -6.63
N TYR A 176 -8.57 -0.14 -6.95
CA TYR A 176 -8.92 1.04 -6.18
C TYR A 176 -10.40 1.36 -6.36
N TYR A 177 -10.93 2.15 -5.45
CA TYR A 177 -12.18 2.87 -5.64
C TYR A 177 -12.06 4.28 -5.06
N CYS A 178 -12.81 5.20 -5.66
CA CYS A 178 -12.88 6.58 -5.21
C CYS A 178 -14.17 6.84 -4.45
N ASN A 179 -14.05 7.33 -3.21
CA ASN A 179 -15.19 7.88 -2.49
C ASN A 179 -15.33 9.36 -2.85
N CYS A 180 -16.28 9.66 -3.72
CA CYS A 180 -16.46 10.98 -4.29
C CYS A 180 -17.08 11.98 -3.31
N THR A 181 -16.64 13.23 -3.42
CA THR A 181 -17.23 14.35 -2.70
C THR A 181 -18.63 14.68 -3.24
N ASN A 182 -19.43 15.36 -2.42
CA ASN A 182 -20.76 15.82 -2.83
C ASN A 182 -20.69 16.63 -4.14
N GLY A 183 -21.52 16.27 -5.12
CA GLY A 183 -21.49 16.90 -6.45
C GLY A 183 -20.70 16.16 -7.51
N PHE A 184 -20.04 15.05 -7.17
CA PHE A 184 -19.24 14.28 -8.11
C PHE A 184 -19.57 12.78 -8.09
N SER A 185 -19.42 12.14 -9.25
CA SER A 185 -19.57 10.71 -9.45
C SER A 185 -18.63 10.22 -10.57
N GLY A 186 -18.72 8.95 -10.94
CA GLY A 186 -17.79 8.31 -11.87
C GLY A 186 -16.75 7.48 -11.11
N GLN A 187 -15.95 6.71 -11.85
CA GLN A 187 -14.94 5.83 -11.27
C GLN A 187 -13.85 6.63 -10.54
N ASN A 188 -13.52 7.80 -11.08
CA ASN A 188 -12.49 8.71 -10.61
C ASN A 188 -13.07 10.03 -10.10
N CYS A 189 -14.37 10.11 -9.84
CA CYS A 189 -15.06 11.35 -9.46
C CYS A 189 -14.97 12.47 -10.51
N GLU A 190 -14.86 12.10 -11.78
CA GLU A 190 -14.70 12.99 -12.93
C GLU A 190 -16.02 13.62 -13.40
N ILE A 191 -17.15 13.02 -13.05
CA ILE A 191 -18.48 13.43 -13.52
C ILE A 191 -19.08 14.38 -12.51
N LYS A 192 -19.37 15.63 -12.93
CA LYS A 192 -20.13 16.57 -12.12
C LYS A 192 -21.62 16.19 -12.14
N VAL A 193 -22.20 16.00 -10.97
CA VAL A 193 -23.61 15.64 -10.79
C VAL A 193 -24.41 16.88 -10.43
N ASP A 194 -25.47 17.13 -11.20
CA ASP A 194 -26.52 18.08 -10.84
C ASP A 194 -27.82 17.31 -10.54
N PRO A 195 -28.15 17.12 -9.25
CA PRO A 195 -29.38 16.46 -8.84
C PRO A 195 -30.65 17.15 -9.35
N CYS A 196 -30.59 18.42 -9.74
CA CYS A 196 -31.72 19.18 -10.24
C CYS A 196 -31.92 19.09 -11.76
N ALA A 197 -30.96 18.54 -12.51
CA ALA A 197 -30.98 18.59 -13.98
C ALA A 197 -32.23 17.94 -14.61
N ASN A 198 -32.77 16.89 -13.99
CA ASN A 198 -33.95 16.16 -14.46
C ASN A 198 -35.14 16.22 -13.50
N VAL A 199 -35.10 17.12 -12.52
CA VAL A 199 -36.15 17.23 -11.51
C VAL A 199 -37.14 18.30 -11.91
N ASN A 200 -38.41 17.92 -12.03
CA ASN A 200 -39.51 18.86 -12.22
C ASN A 200 -40.17 19.15 -10.87
N CYS A 201 -39.95 20.35 -10.33
CA CYS A 201 -40.61 20.82 -9.11
C CYS A 201 -41.96 21.50 -9.37
N GLY A 202 -42.56 21.27 -10.55
CA GLY A 202 -43.77 21.95 -11.00
C GLY A 202 -43.53 23.43 -11.30
N LYS A 203 -44.59 24.11 -11.76
CA LYS A 203 -44.55 25.55 -12.07
C LYS A 203 -44.32 26.43 -10.83
N TYR A 204 -44.61 25.88 -9.64
CA TYR A 204 -44.72 26.60 -8.38
C TYR A 204 -43.61 26.22 -7.38
N GLY A 205 -42.52 25.64 -7.88
CA GLY A 205 -41.39 25.22 -7.07
C GLY A 205 -40.05 25.40 -7.76
N GLN A 206 -39.00 25.63 -6.97
CA GLN A 206 -37.63 25.70 -7.45
C GLN A 206 -36.82 24.53 -6.89
N CYS A 207 -36.13 23.80 -7.76
CA CYS A 207 -35.19 22.77 -7.31
C CYS A 207 -33.94 23.44 -6.71
N LYS A 208 -33.51 22.99 -5.54
CA LYS A 208 -32.17 23.28 -5.02
C LYS A 208 -31.49 22.01 -4.58
N VAL A 209 -30.18 21.97 -4.76
CA VAL A 209 -29.33 20.86 -4.35
C VAL A 209 -29.30 20.77 -2.83
N SER A 210 -29.46 19.56 -2.29
CA SER A 210 -29.44 19.28 -0.85
C SER A 210 -28.79 17.93 -0.57
N TRP A 211 -27.48 17.92 -0.37
CA TRP A 211 -26.67 16.69 -0.24
C TRP A 211 -27.00 15.85 1.01
N ASN A 212 -27.65 16.46 2.00
CA ASN A 212 -28.09 15.80 3.24
C ASN A 212 -29.46 15.10 3.09
N SER A 213 -30.14 15.27 1.96
CA SER A 213 -31.40 14.59 1.65
C SER A 213 -31.16 13.26 0.92
N ALA A 214 -32.09 12.31 1.05
CA ALA A 214 -32.01 11.02 0.36
C ALA A 214 -31.98 11.17 -1.18
N SER A 215 -32.77 12.10 -1.71
CA SER A 215 -32.85 12.39 -3.15
C SER A 215 -31.75 13.35 -3.64
N LYS A 216 -30.88 13.86 -2.75
CA LYS A 216 -29.81 14.84 -3.04
C LYS A 216 -30.29 16.20 -3.61
N TYR A 217 -31.60 16.41 -3.72
CA TYR A 217 -32.26 17.67 -4.07
C TYR A 217 -33.49 17.90 -3.19
N LEU A 218 -33.98 19.14 -3.16
CA LEU A 218 -35.26 19.50 -2.57
C LEU A 218 -36.00 20.50 -3.46
N CYS A 219 -37.31 20.31 -3.62
CA CYS A 219 -38.18 21.30 -4.26
C CYS A 219 -38.68 22.31 -3.21
N TYR A 220 -38.33 23.57 -3.40
CA TYR A 220 -38.81 24.68 -2.58
C TYR A 220 -40.07 25.27 -3.22
N CYS A 221 -41.23 24.94 -2.66
CA CYS A 221 -42.52 25.40 -3.15
C CYS A 221 -42.82 26.84 -2.75
N ASP A 222 -43.61 27.53 -3.57
CA ASP A 222 -44.22 28.80 -3.21
C ASP A 222 -45.22 28.65 -2.04
N THR A 223 -45.70 29.78 -1.52
CA THR A 223 -46.58 29.81 -0.34
C THR A 223 -47.94 29.14 -0.56
N THR A 224 -48.29 28.80 -1.80
CA THR A 224 -49.59 28.28 -2.21
C THR A 224 -49.55 26.82 -2.67
N HIS A 225 -48.37 26.17 -2.68
CA HIS A 225 -48.21 24.78 -3.09
C HIS A 225 -47.39 23.95 -2.09
N TYR A 226 -47.58 22.63 -2.12
CA TYR A 226 -46.85 21.68 -1.27
C TYR A 226 -46.70 20.30 -1.93
N GLY A 227 -45.93 19.42 -1.28
CA GLY A 227 -45.53 18.10 -1.80
C GLY A 227 -44.09 18.10 -2.32
N ASP A 228 -43.53 16.91 -2.52
CA ASP A 228 -42.11 16.73 -2.91
C ASP A 228 -41.76 17.34 -4.28
N HIS A 229 -42.77 17.60 -5.11
CA HIS A 229 -42.66 18.24 -6.42
C HIS A 229 -43.62 19.44 -6.57
N CYS A 230 -44.09 20.02 -5.45
CA CYS A 230 -45.02 21.16 -5.42
C CYS A 230 -46.30 20.98 -6.26
N GLN A 231 -46.77 19.74 -6.37
CA GLN A 231 -47.86 19.34 -7.24
C GLN A 231 -49.25 19.63 -6.64
N TYR A 232 -49.34 19.89 -5.34
CA TYR A 232 -50.61 20.12 -4.65
C TYR A 232 -50.80 21.58 -4.33
N ARG A 233 -51.95 22.13 -4.73
CA ARG A 233 -52.36 23.50 -4.40
C ARG A 233 -52.98 23.53 -3.00
N LEU A 234 -52.58 24.51 -2.20
CA LEU A 234 -53.23 24.84 -0.93
C LEU A 234 -54.57 25.53 -1.24
N ASN A 235 -55.69 24.86 -0.93
CA ASN A 235 -57.01 25.45 -1.04
C ASN A 235 -57.26 26.38 0.15
N LEU A 236 -57.30 27.69 -0.12
CA LEU A 236 -57.51 28.75 0.88
C LEU A 236 -58.97 29.20 1.01
N ASP A 237 -59.89 28.68 0.18
CA ASP A 237 -61.21 29.28 -0.05
C ASP A 237 -62.42 28.38 0.29
N GLN A 238 -62.37 27.65 1.41
CA GLN A 238 -63.59 27.21 2.09
C GLN A 238 -63.71 27.97 3.43
N ASN A 239 -64.41 29.12 3.40
CA ASN A 239 -64.98 29.88 4.52
C ASN A 239 -64.19 29.92 5.85
N HIS A 240 -63.07 30.67 5.82
CA HIS A 240 -62.38 31.51 6.83
C HIS A 240 -62.72 31.40 8.36
N PRO A 241 -61.72 31.55 9.27
CA PRO A 241 -60.91 32.78 9.38
C PRO A 241 -59.40 32.54 9.58
N THR A 242 -58.61 33.60 9.46
CA THR A 242 -57.30 33.70 10.13
C THR A 242 -57.45 33.26 11.60
N ASN A 243 -56.67 32.27 12.03
CA ASN A 243 -56.70 31.52 13.29
C ASN A 243 -57.45 30.17 13.23
N ASN A 244 -56.70 29.08 13.45
CA ASN A 244 -57.16 27.71 13.65
C ASN A 244 -57.79 26.98 12.46
N ALA A 245 -56.95 26.53 11.51
CA ALA A 245 -57.24 25.30 10.80
C ALA A 245 -57.07 24.12 11.79
N HIS A 246 -58.15 23.73 12.45
CA HIS A 246 -58.22 22.50 13.22
C HIS A 246 -58.00 21.32 12.27
N PHE A 247 -56.86 20.65 12.39
CA PHE A 247 -56.74 19.26 11.95
C PHE A 247 -57.81 18.44 12.68
N GLN A 248 -58.52 17.56 11.96
CA GLN A 248 -59.45 16.64 12.61
C GLN A 248 -58.71 15.81 13.67
N SER A 249 -59.36 15.66 14.84
CA SER A 249 -58.89 14.84 15.96
C SER A 249 -58.42 13.46 15.46
N GLY A 250 -57.14 13.13 15.68
CA GLY A 250 -56.52 11.86 15.25
C GLY A 250 -55.47 11.97 14.14
N SER A 251 -55.21 13.15 13.59
CA SER A 251 -54.25 13.33 12.47
C SER A 251 -52.77 13.32 12.87
N CYS A 252 -52.46 13.55 14.17
CA CYS A 252 -51.14 13.34 14.78
C CYS A 252 -51.34 12.89 16.22
N LYS A 253 -50.64 11.84 16.65
CA LYS A 253 -50.73 11.25 17.99
C LYS A 253 -49.47 11.62 18.78
N LEU A 254 -49.62 12.23 19.95
CA LEU A 254 -48.52 12.42 20.89
C LEU A 254 -48.07 11.05 21.42
N SER A 255 -46.80 10.96 21.83
CA SER A 255 -46.15 9.70 22.21
C SER A 255 -46.91 8.94 23.33
N ASN A 256 -47.61 9.68 24.19
CA ASN A 256 -48.41 9.17 25.32
C ASN A 256 -49.89 8.89 24.98
N SER A 257 -50.31 8.96 23.70
CA SER A 257 -51.72 8.86 23.28
C SER A 257 -52.65 9.96 23.78
N GLU A 258 -52.14 11.07 24.31
CA GLU A 258 -52.96 12.23 24.71
C GLU A 258 -53.14 13.23 23.55
N TYR A 259 -54.13 14.13 23.72
CA TYR A 259 -54.38 15.27 22.85
C TYR A 259 -53.64 16.51 23.37
N ILE A 260 -53.32 17.42 22.46
CA ILE A 260 -52.60 18.67 22.77
C ILE A 260 -53.39 19.50 23.81
N PRO A 261 -52.73 20.11 24.81
CA PRO A 261 -53.39 20.98 25.78
C PRO A 261 -54.12 22.17 25.11
N PRO A 262 -55.22 22.68 25.69
CA PRO A 262 -55.93 23.83 25.14
C PRO A 262 -55.01 25.07 25.06
N GLY A 263 -54.87 25.65 23.86
CA GLY A 263 -54.06 26.86 23.63
C GLY A 263 -52.89 26.69 22.64
N PHE A 264 -52.60 25.47 22.20
CA PHE A 264 -51.57 25.17 21.21
C PHE A 264 -52.16 24.66 19.90
N THR A 265 -51.73 25.19 18.75
CA THR A 265 -52.13 24.73 17.41
C THR A 265 -50.94 24.46 16.51
N TRP A 266 -50.99 23.35 15.77
CA TRP A 266 -50.01 23.05 14.73
C TRP A 266 -50.24 23.99 13.54
N THR A 267 -49.17 24.59 13.02
CA THR A 267 -49.23 25.36 11.77
C THR A 267 -48.89 24.47 10.56
N THR A 268 -49.24 24.94 9.36
CA THR A 268 -48.86 24.27 8.10
C THR A 268 -47.35 24.20 7.86
N VAL A 269 -46.55 24.94 8.63
CA VAL A 269 -45.08 24.87 8.62
C VAL A 269 -44.60 23.70 9.47
N ASP A 270 -45.26 23.44 10.58
CA ASP A 270 -44.91 22.38 11.54
C ASP A 270 -45.23 20.99 10.99
N CYS A 271 -46.30 20.90 10.19
CA CYS A 271 -46.67 19.68 9.47
C CYS A 271 -45.79 19.44 8.22
N ARG A 272 -45.21 20.49 7.61
CA ARG A 272 -44.31 20.38 6.45
C ARG A 272 -42.97 19.71 6.77
N GLN A 273 -42.56 19.68 8.04
CA GLN A 273 -41.35 19.01 8.51
C GLN A 273 -41.61 17.58 9.03
N CYS A 274 -42.86 17.24 9.36
CA CYS A 274 -43.27 15.91 9.85
C CYS A 274 -43.94 15.17 8.67
N LEU A 275 -43.18 14.33 7.94
CA LEU A 275 -43.77 13.35 7.01
C LEU A 275 -44.87 12.59 7.77
N CYS A 276 -46.08 12.43 7.21
CA CYS A 276 -47.28 11.90 7.89
C CYS A 276 -47.17 10.47 8.49
N GLN A 277 -45.96 9.89 8.57
CA GLN A 277 -45.63 8.60 9.18
C GLN A 277 -44.50 8.70 10.24
N LYS A 278 -44.01 9.90 10.56
CA LYS A 278 -43.00 10.15 11.60
C LYS A 278 -43.65 10.70 12.87
N HIS A 279 -43.10 10.35 14.03
CA HIS A 279 -43.58 10.86 15.31
C HIS A 279 -42.82 12.15 15.66
N CYS A 280 -43.54 13.10 16.24
CA CYS A 280 -43.05 14.42 16.60
C CYS A 280 -42.90 14.50 18.14
N VAL A 281 -41.72 14.87 18.66
CA VAL A 281 -41.46 15.10 20.09
C VAL A 281 -41.40 16.60 20.36
N ILE A 282 -42.19 17.08 21.32
CA ILE A 282 -42.11 18.45 21.82
C ILE A 282 -40.96 18.49 22.82
N VAL A 283 -39.90 19.22 22.48
CA VAL A 283 -38.78 19.50 23.39
C VAL A 283 -39.22 20.67 24.28
N THR A 284 -39.32 20.47 25.59
CA THR A 284 -39.62 21.54 26.55
C THR A 284 -38.35 22.34 26.86
N GLU A 285 -38.47 23.60 27.31
CA GLU A 285 -37.28 24.42 27.66
C GLU A 285 -36.39 23.75 28.71
N ASP A 286 -36.99 22.89 29.53
CA ASP A 286 -36.43 22.05 30.59
C ASP A 286 -35.63 20.83 30.08
N GLU A 287 -35.51 20.61 28.77
CA GLU A 287 -34.67 19.55 28.16
C GLU A 287 -33.35 20.08 27.56
N CYS A 288 -33.11 21.40 27.60
CA CYS A 288 -31.93 22.04 27.01
C CYS A 288 -30.71 21.96 27.95
N LEU A 289 -29.61 21.40 27.46
CA LEU A 289 -28.34 21.30 28.19
C LEU A 289 -27.48 22.56 28.08
N LYS A 290 -27.60 23.30 26.97
CA LYS A 290 -26.86 24.54 26.72
C LYS A 290 -27.74 25.59 26.06
N GLU A 291 -27.85 26.75 26.73
CA GLU A 291 -28.66 27.91 26.33
C GLU A 291 -30.17 27.58 26.19
N LYS A 292 -30.99 28.60 25.92
CA LYS A 292 -32.39 28.35 25.53
C LYS A 292 -32.41 27.72 24.15
N CYS A 293 -33.12 26.61 23.99
CA CYS A 293 -33.33 26.03 22.66
C CYS A 293 -34.12 27.02 21.79
N GLU A 294 -33.51 27.54 20.72
CA GLU A 294 -34.16 28.44 19.75
C GLU A 294 -35.11 27.68 18.80
N TYR A 295 -36.01 26.84 19.33
CA TYR A 295 -36.96 26.10 18.52
C TYR A 295 -38.38 26.23 19.09
N PRO A 296 -39.31 26.89 18.37
CA PRO A 296 -40.69 26.96 18.83
C PRO A 296 -41.53 25.74 18.44
N ARG A 297 -41.02 24.73 17.73
CA ARG A 297 -41.79 23.54 17.30
C ARG A 297 -40.93 22.28 17.19
N GLY A 298 -41.51 21.15 17.60
CA GLY A 298 -40.84 19.88 17.95
C GLY A 298 -40.02 19.19 16.85
N ARG A 299 -39.20 18.22 17.27
CA ARG A 299 -38.30 17.43 16.41
C ARG A 299 -38.99 16.13 15.97
N CYS A 300 -38.90 15.79 14.69
CA CYS A 300 -39.52 14.58 14.13
C CYS A 300 -38.52 13.43 14.12
N LEU A 301 -38.82 12.32 14.82
CA LEU A 301 -37.97 11.13 14.89
C LEU A 301 -38.56 9.97 14.06
N SER A 302 -37.70 9.07 13.56
CA SER A 302 -38.12 7.89 12.79
C SER A 302 -38.64 6.76 13.69
N TRP A 303 -39.48 5.84 13.17
CA TRP A 303 -40.06 4.71 13.93
C TRP A 303 -39.03 3.86 14.68
N LEU A 304 -37.81 3.70 14.15
CA LEU A 304 -36.72 2.95 14.80
C LEU A 304 -36.19 3.60 16.09
N GLN A 305 -36.57 4.84 16.39
CA GLN A 305 -36.12 5.59 17.58
C GLN A 305 -37.16 5.60 18.71
N ILE A 306 -38.34 4.98 18.52
CA ILE A 306 -39.55 5.22 19.34
C ILE A 306 -40.18 3.92 19.83
N ASN A 307 -39.38 2.87 20.01
CA ASN A 307 -39.78 1.77 20.87
C ASN A 307 -39.70 2.17 22.37
N SER A 308 -39.46 3.46 22.66
CA SER A 308 -39.14 4.00 23.97
C SER A 308 -40.35 4.24 24.87
N GLU A 309 -41.58 4.44 24.38
CA GLU A 309 -42.70 4.76 25.29
C GLU A 309 -43.10 3.57 26.19
N THR A 310 -43.25 2.39 25.58
CA THR A 310 -43.53 1.14 26.29
C THR A 310 -42.35 0.73 27.16
N ALA A 311 -41.12 0.87 26.63
CA ALA A 311 -39.88 0.59 27.36
C ALA A 311 -39.65 1.56 28.56
N ARG A 312 -40.04 2.84 28.42
CA ARG A 312 -39.96 3.89 29.45
C ARG A 312 -40.83 3.55 30.65
N ARG A 313 -42.04 3.01 30.44
CA ARG A 313 -42.89 2.51 31.55
C ARG A 313 -42.28 1.28 32.22
N ILE A 314 -41.77 0.32 31.43
CA ILE A 314 -41.18 -0.94 31.95
C ILE A 314 -39.93 -0.69 32.80
N CYS A 315 -39.00 0.15 32.34
CA CYS A 315 -37.77 0.44 33.08
C CYS A 315 -38.03 1.23 34.38
N HIS A 316 -38.94 2.21 34.33
CA HIS A 316 -39.31 3.01 35.49
C HIS A 316 -40.02 2.18 36.57
N GLU A 317 -40.90 1.25 36.18
CA GLU A 317 -41.53 0.29 37.11
C GLU A 317 -40.52 -0.71 37.70
N ARG A 318 -39.56 -1.21 36.92
CA ARG A 318 -38.53 -2.16 37.40
C ARG A 318 -37.50 -1.53 38.35
N LEU A 319 -37.10 -0.29 38.15
CA LEU A 319 -36.12 0.40 39.01
C LEU A 319 -36.72 0.92 40.33
N ASN A 320 -38.04 1.14 40.37
CA ASN A 320 -38.74 1.56 41.59
C ASN A 320 -39.15 0.37 42.50
N ALA A 321 -39.06 -0.87 42.00
CA ALA A 321 -39.28 -2.06 42.80
C ALA A 321 -37.99 -2.43 43.56
N ASN A 322 -38.06 -2.60 44.89
CA ASN A 322 -36.95 -3.05 45.76
C ASN A 322 -36.48 -4.50 45.51
N ASN A 323 -36.73 -5.06 44.32
CA ASN A 323 -36.55 -6.47 44.02
C ASN A 323 -35.18 -6.70 43.34
N LYS A 324 -34.33 -7.54 43.95
CA LYS A 324 -32.92 -7.79 43.59
C LYS A 324 -32.68 -8.52 42.25
N ASN A 325 -33.63 -8.51 41.31
CA ASN A 325 -33.52 -9.21 40.02
C ASN A 325 -33.81 -8.28 38.82
N THR A 326 -33.19 -7.11 38.76
CA THR A 326 -33.23 -6.17 37.64
C THR A 326 -32.16 -6.48 36.57
N ARG A 327 -32.09 -7.72 36.08
CA ARG A 327 -30.99 -8.14 35.15
C ARG A 327 -31.05 -7.54 33.74
N GLU A 328 -32.06 -6.74 33.40
CA GLU A 328 -32.32 -6.30 32.02
C GLU A 328 -32.61 -4.79 31.87
N CYS A 329 -32.34 -4.00 32.90
CA CYS A 329 -32.42 -2.53 32.86
C CYS A 329 -31.23 -1.94 33.61
N ALA A 330 -30.61 -0.91 33.06
CA ALA A 330 -29.49 -0.21 33.68
C ALA A 330 -29.75 1.29 33.70
N ARG A 331 -29.25 1.99 34.72
CA ARG A 331 -29.28 3.44 34.82
C ARG A 331 -27.87 3.97 34.92
N MET A 332 -27.58 5.01 34.14
CA MET A 332 -26.34 5.76 34.24
C MET A 332 -26.62 7.25 34.28
N TYR A 333 -25.67 8.01 34.81
CA TYR A 333 -25.70 9.47 34.85
C TYR A 333 -24.51 9.99 34.06
N LEU A 334 -24.78 10.87 33.11
CA LEU A 334 -23.77 11.51 32.29
C LEU A 334 -23.70 12.99 32.68
N GLU A 335 -22.54 13.40 33.15
CA GLU A 335 -22.24 14.80 33.46
C GLU A 335 -21.52 15.44 32.27
N PHE A 336 -21.97 16.63 31.87
CA PHE A 336 -21.46 17.33 30.70
C PHE A 336 -20.86 18.68 31.10
N ASP A 337 -19.71 19.02 30.50
CA ASP A 337 -19.21 20.39 30.51
C ASP A 337 -20.01 21.22 29.51
N ILE A 338 -20.96 21.98 30.05
CA ILE A 338 -21.90 22.80 29.28
C ILE A 338 -21.16 23.79 28.36
N ASN A 339 -19.98 24.28 28.75
CA ASN A 339 -19.26 25.27 27.95
C ASN A 339 -18.77 24.70 26.62
N ASN A 340 -18.50 23.39 26.56
CA ASN A 340 -18.01 22.70 25.38
C ASN A 340 -19.12 22.10 24.49
N LEU A 341 -20.38 22.17 24.92
CA LEU A 341 -21.51 21.73 24.10
C LEU A 341 -21.83 22.75 23.00
N SER A 342 -22.48 22.29 21.92
CA SER A 342 -23.02 23.22 20.91
C SER A 342 -24.32 23.85 21.42
N SER A 343 -24.57 25.12 21.12
CA SER A 343 -25.82 25.80 21.50
C SER A 343 -27.05 25.03 21.02
N GLY A 344 -28.07 24.89 21.88
CA GLY A 344 -29.30 24.14 21.57
C GLY A 344 -29.20 22.62 21.69
N THR A 345 -28.11 22.10 22.27
CA THR A 345 -28.00 20.66 22.59
C THR A 345 -28.99 20.28 23.69
N THR A 346 -29.68 19.16 23.52
CA THR A 346 -30.76 18.66 24.39
C THR A 346 -30.39 17.32 25.04
N SER A 347 -31.07 16.95 26.13
CA SER A 347 -30.96 15.58 26.67
C SER A 347 -31.36 14.50 25.66
N GLY A 348 -32.19 14.83 24.67
CA GLY A 348 -32.54 13.95 23.55
C GLY A 348 -31.40 13.69 22.57
N ASP A 349 -30.53 14.69 22.32
CA ASP A 349 -29.34 14.52 21.47
C ASP A 349 -28.37 13.49 22.07
N VAL A 350 -28.26 13.44 23.40
CA VAL A 350 -27.45 12.43 24.10
C VAL A 350 -27.90 11.01 23.76
N CYS A 351 -29.21 10.75 23.83
CA CYS A 351 -29.77 9.45 23.49
C CYS A 351 -29.60 9.11 22.00
N PHE A 352 -29.73 10.11 21.12
CA PHE A 352 -29.53 9.93 19.68
C PHE A 352 -28.10 9.49 19.36
N HIS A 353 -27.11 10.14 19.96
CA HIS A 353 -25.70 9.79 19.76
C HIS A 353 -25.34 8.41 20.33
N LEU A 354 -25.83 8.08 21.53
CA LEU A 354 -25.66 6.74 22.10
C LEU A 354 -26.25 5.65 21.21
N LEU A 355 -27.39 5.91 20.57
CA LEU A 355 -28.01 4.99 19.63
C LEU A 355 -27.16 4.81 18.36
N LEU A 356 -26.53 5.87 17.84
CA LEU A 356 -25.62 5.77 16.70
C LEU A 356 -24.40 4.91 17.04
N ASP A 357 -23.78 5.13 18.20
CA ASP A 357 -22.59 4.38 18.63
C ASP A 357 -22.91 2.87 18.78
N VAL A 358 -24.05 2.55 19.37
CA VAL A 358 -24.54 1.18 19.56
C VAL A 358 -24.85 0.50 18.23
N ASN A 359 -25.44 1.24 17.27
CA ASN A 359 -25.65 0.74 15.91
C ASN A 359 -24.32 0.50 15.17
N THR A 360 -23.32 1.38 15.33
CA THR A 360 -21.98 1.14 14.75
C THR A 360 -21.27 -0.06 15.38
N ALA A 361 -21.61 -0.40 16.62
CA ALA A 361 -21.13 -1.60 17.31
C ALA A 361 -21.96 -2.87 16.99
N ASN A 362 -22.92 -2.81 16.04
CA ASN A 362 -23.85 -3.91 15.71
C ASN A 362 -24.66 -4.45 16.91
N ILE A 363 -24.85 -3.64 17.95
CA ILE A 363 -25.69 -4.02 19.08
C ILE A 363 -27.13 -3.69 18.70
N THR A 364 -27.94 -4.72 18.49
CA THR A 364 -29.36 -4.59 18.16
C THR A 364 -30.21 -4.77 19.43
N HIS A 365 -31.46 -4.29 19.40
CA HIS A 365 -32.44 -4.53 20.48
C HIS A 365 -32.13 -3.83 21.83
N VAL A 366 -31.60 -2.62 21.78
CA VAL A 366 -31.36 -1.76 22.96
C VAL A 366 -32.00 -0.39 22.73
N GLY A 367 -32.65 0.15 23.76
CA GLY A 367 -33.24 1.48 23.77
C GLY A 367 -32.68 2.34 24.90
N PHE A 368 -32.69 3.66 24.68
CA PHE A 368 -32.23 4.66 25.64
C PHE A 368 -33.34 5.66 25.95
N ASN A 369 -33.44 6.06 27.21
CA ASN A 369 -34.31 7.14 27.66
C ASN A 369 -33.48 8.16 28.46
N CYS A 370 -33.42 9.39 27.96
CA CYS A 370 -32.56 10.43 28.51
C CYS A 370 -33.42 11.54 29.10
N LYS A 371 -33.12 11.92 30.35
CA LYS A 371 -33.81 12.98 31.06
C LYS A 371 -32.79 13.92 31.70
N LEU A 372 -32.95 15.22 31.48
CA LEU A 372 -32.22 16.23 32.24
C LEU A 372 -32.71 16.22 33.70
N ILE A 373 -31.80 16.00 34.65
CA ILE A 373 -32.13 15.98 36.08
C ILE A 373 -31.49 17.14 36.85
N LEU A 374 -30.37 17.66 36.34
CA LEU A 374 -29.68 18.86 36.79
C LEU A 374 -29.16 19.60 35.55
N THR A 375 -28.77 20.86 35.70
CA THR A 375 -28.33 21.71 34.59
C THR A 375 -27.23 21.08 33.72
N ASN A 376 -26.37 20.24 34.30
CA ASN A 376 -25.26 19.58 33.61
C ASN A 376 -25.33 18.04 33.64
N ILE A 377 -26.38 17.44 34.21
CA ILE A 377 -26.47 15.98 34.37
C ILE A 377 -27.70 15.42 33.68
N VAL A 378 -27.46 14.49 32.76
CA VAL A 378 -28.48 13.70 32.09
C VAL A 378 -28.52 12.31 32.71
N GLN A 379 -29.68 11.93 33.24
CA GLN A 379 -29.97 10.54 33.58
C GLN A 379 -30.30 9.78 32.29
N VAL A 380 -29.63 8.65 32.08
CA VAL A 380 -29.86 7.74 30.96
C VAL A 380 -30.32 6.39 31.50
N ASP A 381 -31.55 6.02 31.17
CA ASP A 381 -32.10 4.70 31.43
C ASP A 381 -31.94 3.84 30.18
N ILE A 382 -31.29 2.69 30.32
CA ILE A 382 -30.98 1.73 29.27
C ILE A 382 -31.92 0.54 29.39
N VAL A 383 -32.56 0.18 28.29
CA VAL A 383 -33.57 -0.87 28.24
C VAL A 383 -33.23 -1.86 27.14
N LYS A 384 -33.27 -3.15 27.46
CA LYS A 384 -33.26 -4.21 26.45
C LYS A 384 -34.65 -4.32 25.83
N LEU A 385 -34.73 -4.29 24.49
CA LEU A 385 -35.96 -4.44 23.74
C LEU A 385 -36.13 -5.92 23.39
N ASP A 386 -37.19 -6.58 23.83
CA ASP A 386 -37.48 -7.95 23.38
C ASP A 386 -38.14 -7.92 21.99
N ILE A 387 -37.98 -9.00 21.21
CA ILE A 387 -38.57 -9.16 19.88
C ILE A 387 -40.05 -9.56 20.00
#